data_AF-A0A948QYW1-F1
#
_entry.id   AF-A0A948QYW1-F1
#
_cell.length_a   1.000
_cell.length_b   1.000
_cell.length_c   1.000
_cell.angle_alpha   90.00
_cell.angle_beta   90.00
_cell.angle_gamma   90.00
#
_symmetry.space_group_name_H-M   'P 1'
#
loop_
_entity.id
_entity.type
_entity.pdbx_description
1 polymer ?
#
loop_
_entity_poly.entity_id
_entity_poly.type
_entity_poly.pdbx_seq_one_letter_code
_entity_poly.pdbx_strand_id
1 'polypeptide(L)'
;MRQGSKTFLIILPFIVFVAASVLGLSILNYNSAEKTGGCGCDFKTATGDFDTLETQAYFSGKEIEAPLTALSEPEYPVLGDSSEAEKWIEIDLSEQKLIAWEGKNRFLESAISSGKWSRTPKGEFNIWAKFKYAKMSGGNKENNTYYYLPNVPYTMYFYKGFGLHGTYWHNNFGEPMSHGCVNLPTLAAERLFYWATPILPEGKKSVIAGNTNPGTRVVIHD
;
A
#
# COMPACT_ATOMS: atom_id res chain seq x y z
N MET A 1 44.29 -46.80 29.32
CA MET A 1 42.82 -46.69 29.13
C MET A 1 42.42 -45.22 29.17
N ARG A 2 42.12 -44.59 28.04
CA ARG A 2 41.63 -43.20 27.99
C ARG A 2 40.10 -43.22 28.10
N GLN A 3 39.58 -42.80 29.24
CA GLN A 3 38.15 -42.61 29.49
C GLN A 3 37.71 -41.36 28.71
N GLY A 4 37.14 -41.55 27.51
CA GLY A 4 36.51 -40.46 26.77
C GLY A 4 35.29 -39.96 27.54
N SER A 5 35.25 -38.67 27.88
CA SER A 5 34.18 -38.10 28.70
C SER A 5 32.85 -38.15 27.96
N LYS A 6 31.92 -38.98 28.43
CA LYS A 6 30.55 -39.13 27.88
C LYS A 6 29.76 -37.81 27.83
N THR A 7 30.23 -36.77 28.52
CA THR A 7 29.70 -35.40 28.48
C THR A 7 29.83 -34.74 27.10
N PHE A 8 30.89 -35.03 26.33
CA PHE A 8 31.10 -34.42 25.01
C PHE A 8 30.09 -34.93 23.96
N LEU A 9 29.65 -36.19 24.08
CA LEU A 9 28.67 -36.83 23.19
C LEU A 9 27.24 -36.33 23.39
N ILE A 10 26.92 -35.68 24.53
CA ILE A 10 25.58 -35.16 24.84
C ILE A 10 25.51 -33.65 24.62
N ILE A 11 26.57 -32.91 24.93
CA ILE A 11 26.58 -31.44 24.82
C ILE A 11 26.63 -31.00 23.35
N LEU A 12 27.40 -31.68 22.50
CA LEU A 12 27.54 -31.31 21.09
C LEU A 12 26.21 -31.38 20.30
N PRO A 13 25.40 -32.45 20.37
CA PRO A 13 24.10 -32.46 19.70
C PRO A 13 23.12 -31.44 20.28
N PHE A 14 23.20 -31.12 21.58
CA PHE A 14 22.37 -30.09 22.19
C PHE A 14 22.70 -28.68 21.66
N ILE A 15 23.99 -28.34 21.55
CA ILE A 15 24.43 -27.05 20.98
C ILE A 15 24.05 -26.94 19.51
N VAL A 16 24.22 -28.01 18.72
CA VAL A 16 23.80 -28.04 17.31
C VAL A 16 22.28 -27.86 17.19
N PHE A 17 21.51 -28.48 18.08
CA PHE A 17 20.05 -28.34 18.10
C PHE A 17 19.64 -26.90 18.44
N VAL A 18 20.24 -26.29 19.46
CA VAL A 18 19.98 -24.89 19.82
C VAL A 18 20.38 -23.95 18.67
N ALA A 19 21.54 -24.14 18.06
CA ALA A 19 21.98 -23.33 16.92
C ALA A 19 21.04 -23.48 15.71
N ALA A 20 20.60 -24.71 15.39
CA ALA A 20 19.63 -24.96 14.33
C ALA A 20 18.24 -24.39 14.66
N SER A 21 17.86 -24.37 15.93
CA SER A 21 16.61 -23.74 16.41
C SER A 21 16.64 -22.23 16.23
N VAL A 22 17.75 -21.60 16.63
CA VAL A 22 17.96 -20.15 16.47
C VAL A 22 18.07 -19.78 15.00
N LEU A 23 18.79 -20.57 14.18
CA LEU A 23 18.86 -20.35 12.73
C LEU A 23 17.49 -20.55 12.08
N GLY A 24 16.74 -21.57 12.49
CA GLY A 24 15.38 -21.84 12.01
C GLY A 24 14.40 -20.72 12.38
N LEU A 25 14.45 -20.23 13.62
CA LEU A 25 13.67 -19.07 14.08
C LEU A 25 14.06 -17.78 13.33
N SER A 26 15.35 -17.56 13.09
CA SER A 26 15.83 -16.44 12.27
C SER A 26 15.41 -16.55 10.81
N ILE A 27 15.43 -17.74 10.21
CA ILE A 27 14.95 -17.98 8.83
C ILE A 27 13.43 -17.80 8.75
N LEU A 28 12.67 -18.26 9.75
CA LEU A 28 11.21 -18.07 9.80
C LEU A 28 10.85 -16.58 9.99
N ASN A 29 11.57 -15.84 10.83
CA ASN A 29 11.39 -14.40 10.98
C ASN A 29 11.84 -13.61 9.74
N TYR A 30 12.93 -14.01 9.08
CA TYR A 30 13.40 -13.43 7.81
C TYR A 30 12.35 -13.61 6.71
N ASN A 31 11.76 -14.80 6.60
CA ASN A 31 10.73 -15.10 5.62
C ASN A 31 9.38 -14.40 5.90
N SER A 32 9.12 -13.97 7.14
CA SER A 32 7.96 -13.13 7.48
C SER A 32 8.17 -11.67 7.08
N ALA A 33 9.40 -11.16 7.16
CA ALA A 33 9.73 -9.78 6.79
C ALA A 33 9.66 -9.52 5.27
N GLU A 34 9.91 -10.53 4.43
CA GLU A 34 9.81 -10.40 2.96
C GLU A 34 8.39 -10.64 2.40
N LYS A 35 7.42 -11.10 3.20
CA LYS A 35 6.17 -11.64 2.65
C LYS A 35 5.11 -10.65 2.20
N THR A 36 5.38 -9.34 2.23
CA THR A 36 4.49 -8.35 1.61
C THR A 36 5.30 -7.28 0.86
N GLY A 37 5.75 -7.61 -0.35
CA GLY A 37 6.13 -6.57 -1.31
C GLY A 37 4.92 -5.65 -1.55
N GLY A 38 4.95 -4.47 -0.96
CA GLY A 38 3.88 -3.47 -1.04
C GLY A 38 3.83 -2.53 0.18
N CYS A 39 2.91 -1.58 0.15
CA CYS A 39 2.66 -0.63 1.24
C CYS A 39 1.88 -1.35 2.35
N GLY A 40 2.59 -1.78 3.38
CA GLY A 40 2.19 -2.77 4.40
C GLY A 40 0.97 -2.39 5.24
N CYS A 41 -0.21 -2.56 4.68
CA CYS A 41 -1.46 -2.62 5.41
C CYS A 41 -1.77 -4.06 5.86
N ASP A 42 -2.39 -4.21 7.02
CA ASP A 42 -2.98 -5.48 7.43
C ASP A 42 -4.42 -5.57 6.91
N PHE A 43 -4.59 -6.23 5.77
CA PHE A 43 -5.89 -6.41 5.12
C PHE A 43 -6.90 -7.19 5.96
N LYS A 44 -6.47 -7.93 6.99
CA LYS A 44 -7.38 -8.70 7.85
C LYS A 44 -8.09 -7.81 8.87
N THR A 45 -7.47 -6.70 9.25
CA THR A 45 -7.94 -5.81 10.32
C THR A 45 -8.32 -4.43 9.82
N ALA A 46 -7.90 -4.05 8.61
CA ALA A 46 -8.26 -2.78 8.00
C ALA A 46 -9.79 -2.68 7.77
N THR A 47 -10.42 -1.67 8.36
CA THR A 47 -11.86 -1.40 8.20
C THR A 47 -12.15 -0.27 7.23
N GLY A 48 -11.17 0.60 6.98
CA GLY A 48 -11.36 1.86 6.28
C GLY A 48 -11.67 3.04 7.21
N ASP A 49 -11.80 2.81 8.51
CA ASP A 49 -12.05 3.85 9.51
C ASP A 49 -10.84 4.75 9.72
N PHE A 50 -11.13 6.01 10.05
CA PHE A 50 -10.12 6.94 10.52
C PHE A 50 -9.84 6.67 11.99
N ASP A 51 -8.57 6.51 12.35
CA ASP A 51 -8.14 6.36 13.74
C ASP A 51 -7.75 7.73 14.32
N THR A 52 -8.57 8.24 15.24
CA THR A 52 -8.35 9.54 15.89
C THR A 52 -7.26 9.51 16.96
N LEU A 53 -6.81 8.32 17.37
CA LEU A 53 -5.77 8.15 18.39
C LEU A 53 -4.36 8.19 17.78
N GLU A 54 -4.26 7.97 16.46
CA GLU A 54 -3.00 7.93 15.73
C GLU A 54 -2.62 9.33 15.21
N THR A 55 -1.98 10.14 16.06
CA THR A 55 -1.60 11.54 15.74
C THR A 55 -0.17 11.70 15.21
N GLN A 56 0.66 10.65 15.31
CA GLN A 56 2.06 10.68 14.89
C GLN A 56 2.29 9.81 13.67
N ALA A 57 3.05 10.34 12.71
CA ALA A 57 3.50 9.63 11.53
C ALA A 57 5.03 9.73 11.40
N TYR A 58 5.60 8.79 10.67
CA TYR A 58 7.03 8.74 10.38
C TYR A 58 7.23 8.51 8.88
N PHE A 59 8.09 9.30 8.26
CA PHE A 59 8.45 9.14 6.85
C PHE A 59 9.92 9.43 6.63
N SER A 60 10.63 8.51 5.96
CA SER A 60 12.07 8.60 5.69
C SER A 60 12.91 8.95 6.93
N GLY A 61 12.60 8.27 8.05
CA GLY A 61 13.30 8.46 9.32
C GLY A 61 12.99 9.77 10.06
N LYS A 62 12.02 10.56 9.60
CA LYS A 62 11.58 11.79 10.25
C LYS A 62 10.18 11.63 10.80
N GLU A 63 9.96 12.15 12.01
CA GLU A 63 8.62 12.33 12.56
C GLU A 63 7.91 13.46 11.82
N ILE A 64 6.63 13.26 11.53
CA ILE A 64 5.73 14.24 10.90
C ILE A 64 4.36 14.16 11.58
N GLU A 65 3.56 15.21 11.43
CA GLU A 65 2.19 15.22 11.92
C GLU A 65 1.28 14.39 11.01
N ALA A 66 0.51 13.49 11.62
CA ALA A 66 -0.58 12.82 10.91
C ALA A 66 -1.80 13.76 10.81
N PRO A 67 -2.70 13.55 9.84
CA PRO A 67 -3.99 14.25 9.84
C PRO A 67 -4.71 14.04 11.17
N LEU A 68 -5.20 15.13 11.77
CA LEU A 68 -5.91 15.07 13.05
C LEU A 68 -7.40 14.77 12.92
N THR A 69 -7.95 14.92 11.71
CA THR A 69 -9.36 14.66 11.42
C THR A 69 -9.50 13.96 10.08
N ALA A 70 -10.59 13.21 9.96
CA ALA A 70 -11.02 12.67 8.69
C ALA A 70 -11.31 13.83 7.72
N LEU A 71 -10.94 13.63 6.45
CA LEU A 71 -11.34 14.47 5.34
C LEU A 71 -12.87 14.51 5.26
N SER A 72 -13.41 15.70 5.01
CA SER A 72 -14.85 15.92 4.81
C SER A 72 -15.37 14.99 3.73
N GLU A 73 -16.55 14.41 3.93
CA GLU A 73 -17.17 13.64 2.85
C GLU A 73 -17.54 14.61 1.73
N PRO A 74 -17.11 14.36 0.50
CA PRO A 74 -17.48 15.25 -0.57
C PRO A 74 -18.98 15.11 -0.87
N GLU A 75 -19.66 16.23 -1.08
CA GLU A 75 -21.00 16.28 -1.67
C GLU A 75 -20.91 16.04 -3.19
N TYR A 76 -20.25 14.97 -3.62
CA TYR A 76 -20.42 14.53 -5.00
C TYR A 76 -21.74 13.77 -5.05
N PRO A 77 -22.64 14.05 -6.03
CA PRO A 77 -23.62 13.04 -6.36
C PRO A 77 -22.83 11.76 -6.62
N VAL A 78 -23.13 10.70 -5.86
CA VAL A 78 -22.68 9.33 -6.18
C VAL A 78 -23.43 8.95 -7.45
N LEU A 79 -23.08 9.63 -8.55
CA LEU A 79 -23.38 9.22 -9.88
C LEU A 79 -22.53 7.97 -10.06
N GLY A 80 -23.05 6.86 -9.54
CA GLY A 80 -22.92 5.56 -10.14
C GLY A 80 -23.59 5.63 -11.51
N ASP A 81 -23.09 6.52 -12.36
CA ASP A 81 -23.62 6.70 -13.68
C ASP A 81 -23.11 5.53 -14.49
N SER A 82 -24.10 4.75 -14.89
CA SER A 82 -24.26 3.89 -16.04
C SER A 82 -23.62 4.40 -17.34
N SER A 83 -22.41 4.95 -17.28
CA SER A 83 -21.56 5.09 -18.44
C SER A 83 -21.20 3.68 -18.90
N GLU A 84 -21.80 3.22 -20.00
CA GLU A 84 -21.33 2.05 -20.75
C GLU A 84 -19.88 2.23 -21.27
N ALA A 85 -19.34 3.45 -21.19
CA ALA A 85 -17.97 3.72 -21.61
C ALA A 85 -16.97 3.03 -20.67
N GLU A 86 -15.97 2.42 -21.29
CA GLU A 86 -14.87 1.76 -20.62
C GLU A 86 -14.11 2.72 -19.69
N LYS A 87 -13.89 2.30 -18.44
CA LYS A 87 -13.09 3.05 -17.46
C LYS A 87 -11.77 2.36 -17.20
N TRP A 88 -10.66 3.11 -17.28
CA TRP A 88 -9.35 2.61 -16.85
C TRP A 88 -8.46 3.74 -16.34
N ILE A 89 -7.45 3.34 -15.59
CA ILE A 89 -6.40 4.22 -15.08
C ILE A 89 -5.13 3.88 -15.81
N GLU A 90 -4.49 4.86 -16.41
CA GLU A 90 -3.20 4.76 -17.07
C GLU A 90 -2.15 5.49 -16.24
N ILE A 91 -1.00 4.86 -16.03
CA ILE A 91 0.12 5.39 -15.25
C ILE A 91 1.38 5.28 -16.09
N ASP A 92 1.94 6.43 -16.40
CA ASP A 92 3.24 6.58 -17.04
C ASP A 92 4.29 6.84 -15.95
N LEU A 93 5.19 5.87 -15.76
CA LEU A 93 6.26 5.96 -14.77
C LEU A 93 7.43 6.84 -15.22
N SER A 94 7.64 7.05 -16.53
CA SER A 94 8.71 7.93 -17.00
C SER A 94 8.30 9.41 -16.88
N GLU A 95 7.03 9.71 -17.11
CA GLU A 95 6.47 11.04 -16.95
C GLU A 95 5.93 11.32 -15.54
N GLN A 96 5.90 10.31 -14.66
CA GLN A 96 5.31 10.39 -13.32
C GLN A 96 3.89 10.98 -13.36
N LYS A 97 3.06 10.42 -14.23
CA LYS A 97 1.74 10.95 -14.55
C LYS A 97 0.68 9.84 -14.51
N LEU A 98 -0.51 10.21 -14.05
CA LEU A 98 -1.70 9.37 -14.08
C LEU A 98 -2.80 10.05 -14.89
N ILE A 99 -3.47 9.28 -15.73
CA ILE A 99 -4.69 9.69 -16.43
C ILE A 99 -5.80 8.65 -16.12
N ALA A 100 -6.95 9.12 -15.65
CA ALA A 100 -8.15 8.32 -15.54
C ALA A 100 -9.04 8.59 -16.76
N TRP A 101 -9.32 7.53 -17.51
CA TRP A 101 -10.07 7.57 -18.76
C TRP A 101 -11.48 7.04 -18.58
N GLU A 102 -12.44 7.71 -19.19
CA GLU A 102 -13.83 7.26 -19.34
C GLU A 102 -14.22 7.37 -20.82
N GLY A 103 -14.14 6.25 -21.53
CA GLY A 103 -14.19 6.21 -22.99
C GLY A 103 -13.08 7.07 -23.62
N LYS A 104 -13.47 8.17 -24.29
CA LYS A 104 -12.53 9.11 -24.92
C LYS A 104 -12.20 10.32 -24.05
N ASN A 105 -12.86 10.45 -22.89
CA ASN A 105 -12.72 11.62 -22.02
C ASN A 105 -11.66 11.35 -20.95
N ARG A 106 -10.83 12.36 -20.67
CA ARG A 106 -9.96 12.36 -19.49
C ARG A 106 -10.78 12.86 -18.31
N PHE A 107 -11.14 11.95 -17.41
CA PHE A 107 -11.86 12.30 -16.18
C PHE A 107 -10.96 13.04 -15.18
N LEU A 108 -9.71 12.57 -15.06
CA LEU A 108 -8.70 13.11 -14.16
C LEU A 108 -7.32 12.98 -14.83
N GLU A 109 -6.49 14.00 -14.65
CA GLU A 109 -5.06 13.94 -14.92
C GLU A 109 -4.33 14.49 -13.68
N SER A 110 -3.27 13.82 -13.25
CA SER A 110 -2.50 14.22 -12.06
C SER A 110 -1.04 13.82 -12.20
N ALA A 111 -0.14 14.67 -11.73
CA ALA A 111 1.21 14.24 -11.38
C ALA A 111 1.13 13.24 -10.22
N ILE A 112 2.03 12.25 -10.22
CA ILE A 112 2.13 11.22 -9.18
C ILE A 112 3.56 11.09 -8.67
N SER A 113 3.75 10.35 -7.58
CA SER A 113 5.09 9.90 -7.17
C SER A 113 5.09 8.38 -7.00
N SER A 114 5.81 7.68 -7.87
CA SER A 114 5.92 6.23 -7.85
C SER A 114 7.14 5.75 -7.05
N GLY A 115 7.44 4.46 -7.17
CA GLY A 115 8.47 3.75 -6.41
C GLY A 115 9.89 4.28 -6.60
N LYS A 116 10.45 4.87 -5.54
CA LYS A 116 11.87 5.27 -5.45
C LYS A 116 12.74 4.17 -4.83
N TRP A 117 12.29 3.63 -3.69
CA TRP A 117 13.05 2.63 -2.94
C TRP A 117 12.70 1.19 -3.32
N SER A 118 11.53 1.00 -3.94
CA SER A 118 11.09 -0.25 -4.51
C SER A 118 10.30 0.07 -5.77
N ARG A 119 10.58 -0.63 -6.86
CA ARG A 119 10.01 -0.33 -8.17
C ARG A 119 8.50 -0.61 -8.18
N THR A 120 7.72 0.35 -8.67
CA THR A 120 6.29 0.12 -8.96
C THR A 120 6.17 -0.94 -10.06
N PRO A 121 5.37 -2.00 -9.86
CA PRO A 121 5.23 -3.07 -10.85
C PRO A 121 4.52 -2.53 -12.10
N LYS A 122 5.04 -2.90 -13.28
CA LYS A 122 4.43 -2.60 -14.58
C LYS A 122 3.48 -3.72 -15.00
N GLY A 123 2.52 -3.39 -15.86
CA GLY A 123 1.57 -4.32 -16.42
C GLY A 123 0.12 -3.86 -16.26
N GLU A 124 -0.80 -4.78 -16.51
CA GLU A 124 -2.22 -4.56 -16.35
C GLU A 124 -2.72 -5.25 -15.08
N PHE A 125 -3.48 -4.50 -14.29
CA PHE A 125 -4.03 -4.91 -13.01
C PHE A 125 -5.48 -4.45 -12.88
N ASN A 126 -6.14 -4.85 -11.80
CA ASN A 126 -7.45 -4.33 -11.42
C ASN A 126 -7.42 -3.94 -9.94
N ILE A 127 -8.11 -2.85 -9.60
CA ILE A 127 -8.28 -2.47 -8.20
C ILE A 127 -9.05 -3.59 -7.47
N TRP A 128 -8.37 -4.32 -6.60
CA TRP A 128 -8.98 -5.45 -5.89
C TRP A 128 -9.52 -5.05 -4.51
N ALA A 129 -9.06 -3.93 -3.94
CA ALA A 129 -9.57 -3.41 -2.67
C ALA A 129 -9.47 -1.90 -2.58
N LYS A 130 -10.40 -1.30 -1.84
CA LYS A 130 -10.44 0.13 -1.54
C LYS A 130 -10.68 0.35 -0.06
N PHE A 131 -9.98 1.31 0.52
CA PHE A 131 -10.11 1.75 1.91
C PHE A 131 -10.08 3.27 1.96
N LYS A 132 -11.08 3.90 2.59
CA LYS A 132 -11.12 5.34 2.78
C LYS A 132 -9.91 5.82 3.60
N TYR A 133 -9.52 5.04 4.61
CA TYR A 133 -8.28 5.20 5.36
C TYR A 133 -7.60 3.85 5.57
N ALA A 134 -6.29 3.80 5.38
CA ALA A 134 -5.48 2.61 5.66
C ALA A 134 -4.22 3.00 6.43
N LYS A 135 -3.83 2.19 7.41
CA LYS A 135 -2.50 2.30 8.01
C LYS A 135 -1.48 1.60 7.13
N MET A 136 -0.35 2.24 6.86
CA MET A 136 0.75 1.67 6.11
C MET A 136 2.06 1.81 6.88
N SER A 137 2.80 0.71 7.01
CA SER A 137 4.13 0.76 7.61
C SER A 137 5.09 -0.17 6.88
N GLY A 138 6.37 0.18 6.84
CA GLY A 138 7.39 -0.63 6.19
C GLY A 138 8.69 0.14 6.01
N GLY A 139 9.45 -0.23 4.98
CA GLY A 139 10.80 0.29 4.75
C GLY A 139 11.80 -0.26 5.77
N ASN A 140 13.02 0.29 5.78
CA ASN A 140 14.07 -0.15 6.69
C ASN A 140 14.66 1.07 7.44
N LYS A 141 14.89 0.91 8.74
CA LYS A 141 15.48 1.97 9.59
C LYS A 141 16.96 2.18 9.28
N GLU A 142 17.70 1.11 8.96
CA GLU A 142 19.15 1.14 8.70
C GLU A 142 19.50 1.96 7.45
N ASN A 143 18.62 1.98 6.44
CA ASN A 143 18.81 2.75 5.22
C ASN A 143 17.95 4.03 5.17
N ASN A 144 17.38 4.45 6.32
CA ASN A 144 16.53 5.65 6.47
C ASN A 144 15.31 5.68 5.53
N THR A 145 14.75 4.52 5.16
CA THR A 145 13.52 4.45 4.37
C THR A 145 12.30 4.04 5.18
N TYR A 146 12.46 3.78 6.48
CA TYR A 146 11.35 3.44 7.36
C TYR A 146 10.22 4.47 7.31
N TYR A 147 8.99 3.96 7.29
CA TYR A 147 7.78 4.76 7.39
C TYR A 147 6.72 4.08 8.27
N TYR A 148 5.94 4.92 8.92
CA TYR A 148 4.74 4.59 9.67
C TYR A 148 3.71 5.69 9.38
N LEU A 149 2.68 5.34 8.63
CA LEU A 149 1.72 6.29 8.09
C LEU A 149 0.32 5.82 8.50
N PRO A 150 -0.22 6.32 9.62
CA PRO A 150 -1.63 6.11 9.94
C PRO A 150 -2.52 6.88 8.96
N ASN A 151 -3.77 6.45 8.83
CA ASN A 151 -4.81 7.18 8.12
C ASN A 151 -4.44 7.61 6.68
N VAL A 152 -3.72 6.78 5.93
CA VAL A 152 -3.44 7.03 4.50
C VAL A 152 -4.76 7.06 3.73
N PRO A 153 -5.12 8.22 3.15
CA PRO A 153 -6.47 8.41 2.62
C PRO A 153 -6.63 7.80 1.23
N TYR A 154 -7.85 7.37 0.93
CA TYR A 154 -8.31 6.96 -0.40
C TYR A 154 -7.44 5.89 -1.06
N THR A 155 -7.14 4.85 -0.29
CA THR A 155 -6.26 3.77 -0.74
C THR A 155 -7.00 2.82 -1.67
N MET A 156 -6.40 2.53 -2.82
CA MET A 156 -6.90 1.63 -3.88
C MET A 156 -5.80 0.62 -4.24
N TYR A 157 -5.88 -0.59 -3.73
CA TYR A 157 -4.89 -1.64 -4.02
C TYR A 157 -5.16 -2.31 -5.36
N PHE A 158 -4.12 -2.45 -6.19
CA PHE A 158 -4.23 -3.05 -7.53
C PHE A 158 -3.37 -4.31 -7.69
N TYR A 159 -2.31 -4.49 -6.90
CA TYR A 159 -1.47 -5.68 -6.98
C TYR A 159 -0.82 -5.99 -5.63
N LYS A 160 -1.20 -7.09 -4.97
CA LYS A 160 -0.71 -7.42 -3.61
C LYS A 160 -0.82 -6.17 -2.72
N GLY A 161 0.25 -5.76 -2.03
CA GLY A 161 0.27 -4.52 -1.23
C GLY A 161 0.54 -3.24 -2.01
N PHE A 162 0.65 -3.25 -3.33
CA PHE A 162 0.81 -2.05 -4.15
C PHE A 162 -0.55 -1.42 -4.44
N GLY A 163 -0.63 -0.10 -4.24
CA GLY A 163 -1.85 0.66 -4.43
C GLY A 163 -1.60 2.10 -4.89
N LEU A 164 -2.70 2.75 -5.25
CA LEU A 164 -2.80 4.19 -5.40
C LEU A 164 -3.38 4.77 -4.11
N HIS A 165 -2.92 5.93 -3.65
CA HIS A 165 -3.51 6.57 -2.48
C HIS A 165 -3.17 8.06 -2.40
N GLY A 166 -3.89 8.79 -1.56
CA GLY A 166 -3.54 10.16 -1.21
C GLY A 166 -2.33 10.21 -0.30
N THR A 167 -1.62 11.35 -0.30
CA THR A 167 -0.36 11.52 0.39
C THR A 167 -0.34 12.84 1.15
N TYR A 168 -0.10 12.77 2.46
CA TYR A 168 -0.01 13.94 3.35
C TYR A 168 1.43 14.25 3.81
N TRP A 169 2.38 13.34 3.58
CA TRP A 169 3.74 13.43 4.12
C TRP A 169 4.77 14.08 3.18
N HIS A 170 4.42 14.28 1.91
CA HIS A 170 5.22 15.01 0.93
C HIS A 170 4.31 15.59 -0.16
N ASN A 171 4.89 16.46 -1.00
CA ASN A 171 4.19 17.11 -2.13
C ASN A 171 5.01 17.10 -3.43
N ASN A 172 6.03 16.24 -3.56
CA ASN A 172 6.97 16.25 -4.69
C ASN A 172 6.44 15.45 -5.90
N PHE A 173 5.16 15.59 -6.22
CA PHE A 173 4.53 14.92 -7.36
C PHE A 173 5.21 15.30 -8.67
N GLY A 174 5.40 14.33 -9.55
CA GLY A 174 6.25 14.42 -10.74
C GLY A 174 7.63 13.76 -10.56
N GLU A 175 7.95 13.29 -9.35
CA GLU A 175 9.20 12.59 -9.02
C GLU A 175 8.94 11.33 -8.18
N PRO A 176 9.68 10.23 -8.37
CA PRO A 176 9.54 9.04 -7.53
C PRO A 176 9.81 9.34 -6.04
N MET A 177 8.88 8.96 -5.16
CA MET A 177 9.01 9.12 -3.69
C MET A 177 8.13 8.14 -2.91
N SER A 178 8.15 6.86 -3.29
CA SER A 178 7.43 5.82 -2.56
C SER A 178 8.22 4.51 -2.44
N HIS A 179 7.68 3.57 -1.66
CA HIS A 179 8.12 2.18 -1.58
C HIS A 179 7.40 1.27 -2.60
N GLY A 180 6.88 1.85 -3.67
CA GLY A 180 6.24 1.14 -4.77
C GLY A 180 4.81 1.58 -5.06
N CYS A 181 4.08 2.09 -4.07
CA CYS A 181 2.76 2.67 -4.32
C CYS A 181 2.82 3.90 -5.22
N VAL A 182 1.68 4.24 -5.81
CA VAL A 182 1.52 5.46 -6.60
C VAL A 182 0.88 6.50 -5.70
N ASN A 183 1.67 7.47 -5.28
CA ASN A 183 1.21 8.58 -4.44
C ASN A 183 0.52 9.63 -5.31
N LEU A 184 -0.64 10.12 -4.86
CA LEU A 184 -1.37 11.21 -5.50
C LEU A 184 -1.54 12.39 -4.53
N PRO A 185 -1.72 13.62 -5.05
CA PRO A 185 -2.33 14.69 -4.28
C PRO A 185 -3.65 14.19 -3.69
N THR A 186 -3.89 14.41 -2.40
CA THR A 186 -5.04 13.83 -1.69
C THR A 186 -6.39 14.14 -2.33
N LEU A 187 -6.57 15.34 -2.90
CA LEU A 187 -7.78 15.70 -3.64
C LEU A 187 -7.95 14.90 -4.95
N ALA A 188 -6.85 14.61 -5.65
CA ALA A 188 -6.89 13.76 -6.85
C ALA A 188 -7.21 12.31 -6.47
N ALA A 189 -6.62 11.82 -5.36
CA ALA A 189 -6.91 10.50 -4.83
C ALA A 189 -8.39 10.35 -4.44
N GLU A 190 -8.98 11.35 -3.80
CA GLU A 190 -10.41 11.38 -3.45
C GLU A 190 -11.30 11.23 -4.69
N ARG A 191 -11.09 12.08 -5.69
CA ARG A 191 -11.87 12.07 -6.94
C ARG A 191 -11.73 10.73 -7.64
N LEU A 192 -10.51 10.21 -7.73
CA LEU A 192 -10.22 8.91 -8.33
C LEU A 192 -10.89 7.77 -7.55
N PHE A 193 -10.86 7.82 -6.22
CA PHE A 193 -11.43 6.81 -5.35
C PHE A 193 -12.94 6.70 -5.50
N TYR A 194 -13.67 7.81 -5.57
CA TYR A 194 -15.12 7.75 -5.74
C TYR A 194 -15.55 7.44 -7.18
N TRP A 195 -14.71 7.76 -8.17
CA TRP A 195 -14.95 7.42 -9.57
C TRP A 195 -14.65 5.95 -9.91
N ALA A 196 -13.59 5.38 -9.33
CA ALA A 196 -13.13 4.05 -9.64
C ALA A 196 -13.97 2.95 -8.97
N THR A 197 -14.15 1.84 -9.69
CA THR A 197 -14.69 0.60 -9.16
C THR A 197 -13.60 -0.24 -8.45
N PRO A 198 -13.93 -1.11 -7.48
CA PRO A 198 -15.28 -1.45 -7.02
C PRO A 198 -16.01 -0.26 -6.39
N ILE A 199 -17.30 -0.15 -6.70
CA ILE A 199 -18.17 0.85 -6.09
C ILE A 199 -18.20 0.60 -4.59
N LEU A 200 -17.89 1.64 -3.82
CA LEU A 200 -17.97 1.58 -2.36
C LEU A 200 -19.45 1.59 -1.97
N PRO A 201 -19.97 0.55 -1.29
CA PRO A 201 -21.38 0.53 -0.89
C PRO A 201 -21.69 1.68 0.08
N GLU A 202 -22.93 2.15 0.05
CA GLU A 202 -23.40 3.23 0.92
C GLU A 202 -23.13 2.93 2.41
N GLY A 203 -22.64 3.93 3.13
CA GLY A 203 -22.28 3.83 4.55
C GLY A 203 -21.05 2.95 4.85
N LYS A 204 -20.37 2.39 3.85
CA LYS A 204 -19.12 1.65 4.02
C LYS A 204 -17.91 2.57 3.83
N LYS A 205 -16.79 2.17 4.41
CA LYS A 205 -15.49 2.84 4.27
C LYS A 205 -14.43 1.96 3.61
N SER A 206 -14.76 0.72 3.31
CA SER A 206 -13.93 -0.21 2.56
C SER A 206 -14.77 -1.12 1.69
N VAL A 207 -14.16 -1.64 0.63
CA VAL A 207 -14.77 -2.61 -0.28
C VAL A 207 -13.68 -3.47 -0.92
N ILE A 208 -13.98 -4.75 -1.08
CA ILE A 208 -13.17 -5.71 -1.85
C ILE A 208 -13.90 -5.99 -3.15
N ALA A 209 -13.17 -6.04 -4.27
CA ALA A 209 -13.75 -6.33 -5.56
C ALA A 209 -14.32 -7.76 -5.60
N GLY A 210 -15.41 -7.93 -6.33
CA GLY A 210 -16.05 -9.22 -6.57
C GLY A 210 -16.59 -9.31 -7.98
N ASN A 211 -17.10 -10.47 -8.37
CA ASN A 211 -17.57 -10.71 -9.74
C ASN A 211 -18.65 -9.72 -10.20
N THR A 212 -19.51 -9.26 -9.29
CA THR A 212 -20.59 -8.29 -9.57
C THR A 212 -20.19 -6.84 -9.33
N ASN A 213 -19.00 -6.60 -8.79
CA ASN A 213 -18.45 -5.27 -8.53
C ASN A 213 -16.94 -5.31 -8.79
N PRO A 214 -16.52 -5.47 -10.05
CA PRO A 214 -15.12 -5.65 -10.39
C PRO A 214 -14.34 -4.34 -10.24
N GLY A 215 -13.03 -4.47 -10.04
CA GLY A 215 -12.11 -3.35 -9.98
C GLY A 215 -11.88 -2.66 -11.31
N THR A 216 -11.72 -1.34 -11.28
CA THR A 216 -11.27 -0.57 -12.44
C THR A 216 -9.89 -1.04 -12.85
N ARG A 217 -9.67 -1.20 -14.15
CA ARG A 217 -8.39 -1.62 -14.71
C ARG A 217 -7.34 -0.52 -14.49
N VAL A 218 -6.13 -0.94 -14.13
CA VAL A 218 -4.96 -0.09 -13.95
C VAL A 218 -3.86 -0.58 -14.90
N VAL A 219 -3.39 0.29 -15.78
CA VAL A 219 -2.35 0.01 -16.77
C VAL A 219 -1.13 0.84 -16.39
N ILE A 220 0.01 0.18 -16.17
CA ILE A 220 1.25 0.82 -15.71
C ILE A 220 2.38 0.51 -16.69
N HIS A 221 2.97 1.56 -17.27
CA HIS A 221 4.06 1.47 -18.23
C HIS A 221 5.15 2.53 -17.95
N ASP A 222 6.22 2.50 -18.76
CA ASP A 222 7.20 3.58 -18.81
C ASP A 222 6.89 4.49 -20.00
#